data_AF-A0AAW7VFZ1-F1
#
_entry.id   AF-A0AAW7VFZ1-F1
#
_cell.length_a   1.000
_cell.length_b   1.000
_cell.length_c   1.000
_cell.angle_alpha   90.00
_cell.angle_beta   90.00
_cell.angle_gamma   90.00
#
_symmetry.space_group_name_H-M   'P 1'
#
loop_
_entity.id
_entity.type
_entity.pdbx_description
1 polymer ?
#
loop_
_entity_poly.entity_id
_entity_poly.type
_entity_poly.pdbx_seq_one_letter_code
_entity_poly.pdbx_strand_id
1 'polypeptide(L)'
;MSKFPIVKLHEKFTLASWEPVLDYSGLGQLIKNYFHIAIPDEYLTFITLMADVELKVMDSTSYIRIWGAAGCSEMNAAYHIQDYIPHALAIGDDEGGKVIFYAEGKEGFGLYLVGFGNLDLDDAVYIAPSLEALLIEGIGAEIFLAA
;
A
#
# COMPACT_ATOMS: atom_id res chain seq x y z
N MET A 1 17.68 14.07 4.30
CA MET A 1 16.64 13.17 3.75
C MET A 1 17.17 11.76 3.88
N SER A 2 16.69 11.05 4.89
CA SER A 2 16.98 9.64 5.13
C SER A 2 16.44 8.86 3.94
N LYS A 3 17.32 8.24 3.16
CA LYS A 3 16.90 7.34 2.08
C LYS A 3 16.22 6.16 2.74
N PHE A 4 14.93 5.99 2.51
CA PHE A 4 14.12 4.89 3.02
C PHE A 4 14.86 3.57 2.75
N PRO A 5 15.47 2.95 3.77
CA PRO A 5 16.41 1.90 3.52
C PRO A 5 15.64 0.63 3.82
N ILE A 6 15.21 -0.10 2.79
CA ILE A 6 14.64 -1.45 2.94
C ILE A 6 15.59 -2.40 3.72
N VAL A 7 16.84 -1.99 3.97
CA VAL A 7 17.73 -2.60 4.98
C VAL A 7 17.25 -2.46 6.44
N LYS A 8 16.07 -1.91 6.73
CA LYS A 8 15.50 -1.90 8.09
C LYS A 8 13.99 -2.17 8.14
N LEU A 9 13.50 -3.15 7.38
CA LEU A 9 12.16 -3.71 7.61
C LEU A 9 12.03 -4.18 9.07
N HIS A 10 10.84 -4.01 9.65
CA HIS A 10 10.52 -4.58 10.96
C HIS A 10 10.65 -6.12 10.90
N GLU A 11 11.01 -6.76 12.02
CA GLU A 11 11.13 -8.24 12.12
C GLU A 11 9.83 -9.01 11.81
N LYS A 12 8.70 -8.30 11.71
CA LYS A 12 7.41 -8.86 11.32
C LYS A 12 7.27 -9.02 9.81
N PHE A 13 8.22 -8.51 9.00
CA PHE A 13 8.19 -8.62 7.56
C PHE A 13 9.48 -9.25 7.04
N THR A 14 9.33 -10.19 6.11
CA THR A 14 10.46 -10.74 5.35
C THR A 14 10.24 -10.41 3.87
N LEU A 15 11.21 -9.73 3.27
CA LEU A 15 11.20 -9.46 1.82
C LEU A 15 11.26 -10.78 1.05
N ALA A 16 10.21 -11.07 0.28
CA ALA A 16 10.08 -12.29 -0.50
C ALA A 16 10.52 -12.05 -1.95
N SER A 17 10.02 -10.98 -2.58
CA SER A 17 10.38 -10.58 -3.93
C SER A 17 10.23 -9.06 -4.10
N TRP A 18 10.90 -8.50 -5.10
CA TRP A 18 10.76 -7.10 -5.53
C TRP A 18 11.40 -6.90 -6.89
N GLU A 19 10.98 -5.86 -7.60
CA GLU A 19 11.58 -5.41 -8.85
C GLU A 19 12.32 -4.07 -8.68
N PRO A 20 13.51 -3.91 -9.29
CA PRO A 20 14.18 -2.62 -9.33
C PRO A 20 13.41 -1.63 -10.21
N VAL A 21 13.32 -0.38 -9.76
CA VAL A 21 12.72 0.69 -10.57
C VAL A 21 13.70 1.09 -11.67
N LEU A 22 13.40 0.68 -12.91
CA LEU A 22 14.20 1.01 -14.10
C LEU A 22 13.64 2.19 -14.90
N ASP A 23 12.38 2.57 -14.63
CA ASP A 23 11.67 3.67 -15.28
C ASP A 23 10.77 4.42 -14.28
N TYR A 24 10.80 5.75 -14.35
CA TYR A 24 10.01 6.66 -13.51
C TYR A 24 8.82 7.29 -14.25
N SER A 25 8.60 6.96 -15.53
CA SER A 25 7.50 7.51 -16.32
C SER A 25 6.13 7.28 -15.66
N GLY A 26 5.95 6.11 -15.03
CA GLY A 26 4.74 5.76 -14.27
C GLY A 26 4.49 6.68 -13.07
N LEU A 27 5.53 7.19 -12.42
CA LEU A 27 5.39 8.07 -11.25
C LEU A 27 4.74 9.41 -11.61
N GLY A 28 5.19 10.03 -12.71
CA GLY A 28 4.61 11.27 -13.19
C GLY A 28 3.13 11.12 -13.56
N GLN A 29 2.78 9.98 -14.17
CA GLN A 29 1.40 9.68 -14.53
C GLN A 29 0.53 9.43 -13.30
N LEU A 30 1.04 8.70 -12.29
CA LEU A 30 0.37 8.48 -11.02
C LEU A 30 0.02 9.81 -10.34
N ILE A 31 1.02 10.67 -10.14
CA ILE A 31 0.83 11.99 -9.50
C ILE A 31 -0.17 12.83 -10.30
N LYS A 32 -0.09 12.80 -11.63
CA LYS A 32 -1.02 13.56 -12.49
C LYS A 32 -2.45 13.03 -12.41
N ASN A 33 -2.65 11.71 -12.36
CA ASN A 33 -3.98 11.10 -12.32
C ASN A 33 -4.67 11.32 -10.97
N TYR A 34 -3.90 11.27 -9.90
CA TYR A 34 -4.40 11.28 -8.53
C TYR A 34 -4.00 12.55 -7.77
N PHE A 35 -3.76 13.66 -8.48
CA PHE A 35 -3.34 14.94 -7.90
C PHE A 35 -4.33 15.53 -6.87
N HIS A 36 -5.58 15.06 -6.89
CA HIS A 36 -6.66 15.46 -5.99
C HIS A 36 -6.77 14.57 -4.74
N ILE A 37 -5.93 13.54 -4.62
CA ILE A 37 -5.83 12.65 -3.47
C ILE A 37 -4.56 12.99 -2.70
N ALA A 38 -4.63 12.92 -1.37
CA ALA A 38 -3.45 13.06 -0.53
C ALA A 38 -2.56 11.81 -0.66
N ILE A 39 -1.42 11.95 -1.35
CA ILE A 39 -0.42 10.88 -1.49
C ILE A 39 0.76 11.20 -0.58
N PRO A 40 1.09 10.35 0.40
CA PRO A 40 2.23 10.60 1.29
C PRO A 40 3.58 10.57 0.56
N ASP A 41 4.47 11.53 0.89
CA ASP A 41 5.83 11.61 0.35
C ASP A 41 6.65 10.33 0.61
N GLU A 42 6.40 9.64 1.73
CA GLU A 42 7.04 8.36 2.05
C GLU A 42 6.67 7.26 1.05
N TYR A 43 5.41 7.20 0.59
CA TYR A 43 5.00 6.25 -0.44
C TYR A 43 5.59 6.61 -1.79
N LEU A 44 5.58 7.89 -2.18
CA LEU A 44 6.24 8.35 -3.40
C LEU A 44 7.73 8.03 -3.39
N THR A 45 8.39 8.19 -2.24
CA THR A 45 9.79 7.80 -2.06
C THR A 45 9.95 6.28 -2.21
N PHE A 46 9.10 5.49 -1.56
CA PHE A 46 9.14 4.02 -1.64
C PHE A 46 9.08 3.51 -3.08
N ILE A 47 8.12 3.98 -3.87
CA ILE A 47 7.93 3.54 -5.28
C ILE A 47 8.97 4.10 -6.25
N THR A 48 9.90 4.95 -5.79
CA THR A 48 11.10 5.33 -6.56
C THR A 48 12.26 4.37 -6.33
N LEU A 49 12.21 3.55 -5.28
CA LEU A 49 13.29 2.65 -4.89
C LEU A 49 13.01 1.21 -5.32
N MET A 50 11.77 0.76 -5.16
CA MET A 50 11.35 -0.60 -5.49
C MET A 50 9.93 -0.60 -6.08
N ALA A 51 9.65 -1.58 -6.92
CA ALA A 51 8.32 -1.88 -7.44
C ALA A 51 7.94 -3.31 -7.06
N ASP A 52 6.63 -3.57 -7.01
CA ASP A 52 6.01 -4.88 -6.86
C ASP A 52 6.65 -5.71 -5.74
N VAL A 53 6.63 -5.11 -4.56
CA VAL A 53 7.33 -5.57 -3.38
C VAL A 53 6.43 -6.56 -2.64
N GLU A 54 6.81 -7.83 -2.63
CA GLU A 54 6.11 -8.88 -1.89
C GLU A 54 6.82 -9.15 -0.57
N LEU A 55 6.05 -9.11 0.51
CA LEU A 55 6.52 -9.24 1.88
C LEU A 55 5.74 -10.35 2.57
N LYS A 56 6.45 -11.35 3.07
CA LYS A 56 5.88 -12.34 3.98
C LYS A 56 5.62 -11.67 5.33
N VAL A 57 4.43 -11.88 5.89
CA VAL A 57 4.06 -11.35 7.20
C VAL A 57 4.31 -12.41 8.29
N MET A 58 5.27 -12.15 9.16
CA MET A 58 5.67 -13.01 10.28
C MET A 58 5.94 -14.47 9.81
N ASP A 59 5.83 -15.44 10.71
CA ASP A 59 5.95 -16.87 10.37
C ASP A 59 4.68 -17.47 9.76
N SER A 60 3.76 -16.64 9.25
CA SER A 60 2.49 -17.06 8.68
C SER A 60 2.61 -17.50 7.21
N THR A 61 1.48 -17.88 6.60
CA THR A 61 1.34 -18.07 5.15
C THR A 61 0.86 -16.81 4.43
N SER A 62 0.67 -15.69 5.14
CA SER A 62 0.16 -14.45 4.59
C SER A 62 1.27 -13.60 3.98
N TYR A 63 0.92 -12.93 2.88
CA TYR A 63 1.78 -12.00 2.19
C TYR A 63 1.06 -10.67 2.05
N ILE A 64 1.82 -9.59 1.90
CA ILE A 64 1.32 -8.33 1.37
C ILE A 64 2.18 -7.96 0.18
N ARG A 65 1.55 -7.30 -0.79
CA ARG A 65 2.21 -6.76 -1.97
C ARG A 65 1.99 -5.27 -2.04
N ILE A 66 3.07 -4.49 -2.18
CA ILE A 66 3.01 -3.05 -2.43
C ILE A 66 3.41 -2.80 -3.89
N TRP A 67 2.49 -2.23 -4.67
CA TRP A 67 2.67 -2.01 -6.10
C TRP A 67 3.60 -0.83 -6.39
N GLY A 68 4.33 -0.94 -7.51
CA GLY A 68 5.01 0.21 -8.10
C GLY A 68 4.03 1.24 -8.68
N ALA A 69 4.53 2.38 -9.17
CA ALA A 69 3.69 3.46 -9.68
C ALA A 69 2.76 3.04 -10.85
N ALA A 70 3.25 2.19 -11.75
CA ALA A 70 2.47 1.68 -12.88
C ALA A 70 1.36 0.73 -12.40
N GLY A 71 1.70 -0.28 -11.59
CA GLY A 71 0.74 -1.22 -11.01
C GLY A 71 -0.31 -0.50 -10.15
N CYS A 72 0.11 0.49 -9.35
CA CYS A 72 -0.81 1.34 -8.60
C CYS A 72 -1.82 2.03 -9.51
N SER A 73 -1.37 2.66 -10.60
CA SER A 73 -2.28 3.32 -11.54
C SER A 73 -3.22 2.33 -12.23
N GLU A 74 -2.71 1.19 -12.69
CA GLU A 74 -3.46 0.15 -13.37
C GLU A 74 -4.54 -0.46 -12.47
N MET A 75 -4.18 -0.82 -11.25
CA MET A 75 -5.07 -1.49 -10.30
C MET A 75 -6.17 -0.55 -9.80
N ASN A 76 -5.86 0.71 -9.51
CA ASN A 76 -6.91 1.68 -9.15
C ASN A 76 -7.95 1.86 -10.26
N ALA A 77 -7.51 1.92 -11.52
CA ALA A 77 -8.39 2.02 -12.67
C ALA A 77 -9.21 0.74 -12.89
N ALA A 78 -8.58 -0.44 -12.79
CA ALA A 78 -9.23 -1.73 -13.03
C ALA A 78 -10.31 -2.05 -11.99
N TYR A 79 -10.10 -1.67 -10.73
CA TYR A 79 -11.03 -1.90 -9.63
C TYR A 79 -11.94 -0.71 -9.34
N HIS A 80 -11.85 0.37 -10.12
CA HIS A 80 -12.70 1.55 -9.96
C HIS A 80 -12.65 2.13 -8.53
N ILE A 81 -11.46 2.14 -7.91
CA ILE A 81 -11.31 2.44 -6.47
C ILE A 81 -11.96 3.78 -6.11
N GLN A 82 -11.75 4.80 -6.94
CA GLN A 82 -12.30 6.15 -6.69
C GLN A 82 -13.80 6.26 -6.97
N ASP A 83 -14.41 5.34 -7.73
CA ASP A 83 -15.87 5.35 -7.92
C ASP A 83 -16.58 4.91 -6.63
N TYR A 84 -15.92 4.06 -5.83
CA TYR A 84 -16.44 3.56 -4.56
C TYR A 84 -15.93 4.35 -3.34
N ILE A 85 -14.65 4.75 -3.36
CA ILE A 85 -13.99 5.48 -2.28
C ILE A 85 -13.25 6.71 -2.89
N PRO A 86 -13.95 7.85 -3.11
CA PRO A 86 -13.47 8.95 -3.96
C PRO A 86 -12.12 9.57 -3.62
N HIS A 87 -11.71 9.53 -2.36
CA HIS A 87 -10.44 10.11 -1.89
C HIS A 87 -9.42 9.05 -1.48
N ALA A 88 -9.62 7.79 -1.88
CA ALA A 88 -8.67 6.72 -1.62
C ALA A 88 -7.66 6.54 -2.74
N LEU A 89 -6.47 6.07 -2.39
CA LEU A 89 -5.50 5.54 -3.35
C LEU A 89 -5.09 4.13 -2.92
N ALA A 90 -5.46 3.12 -3.70
CA ALA A 90 -4.98 1.76 -3.50
C ALA A 90 -3.50 1.66 -3.85
N ILE A 91 -2.70 1.02 -3.00
CA ILE A 91 -1.25 0.93 -3.16
C ILE A 91 -0.73 -0.51 -3.15
N GLY A 92 -1.59 -1.48 -2.84
CA GLY A 92 -1.20 -2.85 -2.63
C GLY A 92 -2.38 -3.76 -2.30
N ASP A 93 -2.08 -5.01 -2.03
CA ASP A 93 -3.05 -6.03 -1.64
C ASP A 93 -2.45 -7.05 -0.66
N ASP A 94 -3.30 -7.87 -0.04
CA ASP A 94 -2.90 -8.93 0.90
C ASP A 94 -2.75 -10.32 0.23
N GLU A 95 -2.76 -10.38 -1.10
CA GLU A 95 -2.83 -11.61 -1.92
C GLU A 95 -4.00 -12.57 -1.58
N GLY A 96 -4.87 -12.19 -0.64
CA GLY A 96 -6.03 -12.92 -0.14
C GLY A 96 -7.37 -12.30 -0.55
N GLY A 97 -7.33 -11.31 -1.45
CA GLY A 97 -8.51 -10.65 -2.01
C GLY A 97 -8.91 -9.34 -1.32
N LYS A 98 -8.03 -8.76 -0.50
CA LYS A 98 -8.21 -7.44 0.09
C LYS A 98 -7.19 -6.44 -0.45
N VAL A 99 -7.62 -5.19 -0.53
CA VAL A 99 -6.85 -4.05 -1.03
C VAL A 99 -6.35 -3.19 0.12
N ILE A 100 -5.08 -2.80 0.06
CA ILE A 100 -4.43 -1.85 0.96
C ILE A 100 -4.47 -0.48 0.29
N PHE A 101 -5.01 0.53 0.98
CA PHE A 101 -5.18 1.86 0.40
C PHE A 101 -5.01 2.98 1.42
N TYR A 102 -4.57 4.15 0.97
CA TYR A 102 -4.64 5.39 1.75
C TYR A 102 -6.05 5.97 1.68
N ALA A 103 -6.59 6.42 2.81
CA ALA A 103 -7.85 7.18 2.88
C ALA A 103 -7.94 7.99 4.19
N GLU A 104 -8.93 8.89 4.26
CA GLU A 104 -9.38 9.54 5.49
C GLU A 104 -10.65 8.83 6.00
N GLY A 105 -10.49 7.87 6.91
CA GLY A 105 -11.59 7.12 7.51
C GLY A 105 -11.94 7.59 8.93
N LYS A 106 -12.72 6.77 9.67
CA LYS A 106 -13.17 7.09 11.04
C LYS A 106 -12.01 7.24 12.04
N GLU A 107 -10.89 6.56 11.79
CA GLU A 107 -9.68 6.61 12.61
C GLU A 107 -8.69 7.69 12.13
N GLY A 108 -9.10 8.52 11.17
CA GLY A 108 -8.29 9.57 10.54
C GLY A 108 -7.58 9.11 9.27
N PHE A 109 -6.68 9.96 8.76
CA PHE A 109 -5.83 9.62 7.62
C PHE A 109 -4.88 8.45 7.91
N GLY A 110 -4.83 7.47 7.00
CA GLY A 110 -3.85 6.38 7.09
C GLY A 110 -4.10 5.27 6.08
N LEU A 111 -3.51 4.12 6.34
CA LEU A 111 -3.68 2.88 5.58
C LEU A 111 -4.90 2.11 6.09
N TYR A 112 -5.71 1.63 5.16
CA TYR A 112 -6.90 0.83 5.41
C TYR A 112 -6.88 -0.44 4.56
N LEU A 113 -7.62 -1.46 5.01
CA LEU A 113 -7.78 -2.76 4.36
C LEU A 113 -9.26 -3.06 4.15
N VAL A 114 -9.67 -3.38 2.93
CA VAL A 114 -11.03 -3.85 2.64
C VAL A 114 -11.02 -4.89 1.53
N GLY A 115 -12.03 -5.77 1.47
CA GLY A 115 -12.14 -6.75 0.38
C GLY A 115 -12.43 -6.08 -0.96
N PHE A 116 -11.79 -6.54 -2.05
CA PHE A 116 -12.13 -6.07 -3.40
C PHE A 116 -13.61 -6.29 -3.75
N GLY A 117 -14.26 -7.29 -3.13
CA GLY A 117 -15.69 -7.57 -3.30
C GLY A 117 -16.64 -6.65 -2.50
N ASN A 118 -16.11 -5.76 -1.64
CA ASN A 118 -16.88 -4.83 -0.83
C ASN A 118 -16.07 -3.55 -0.59
N LEU A 119 -15.81 -2.77 -1.64
CA LEU A 119 -15.06 -1.50 -1.56
C LEU A 119 -15.88 -0.42 -0.84
N ASP A 120 -15.96 -0.50 0.47
CA ASP A 120 -16.61 0.48 1.33
C ASP A 120 -15.66 0.91 2.44
N LEU A 121 -15.43 2.23 2.55
CA LEU A 121 -14.59 2.80 3.58
C LEU A 121 -15.20 2.62 4.99
N ASP A 122 -16.52 2.56 5.11
CA ASP A 122 -17.19 2.34 6.40
C ASP A 122 -16.93 0.94 6.97
N ASP A 123 -16.65 -0.04 6.10
CA ASP A 123 -16.32 -1.43 6.42
C ASP A 123 -14.81 -1.71 6.44
N ALA A 124 -13.99 -0.72 6.09
CA ALA A 124 -12.55 -0.87 6.01
C ALA A 124 -11.90 -0.95 7.40
N VAL A 125 -10.91 -1.82 7.53
CA VAL A 125 -10.12 -1.98 8.76
C VAL A 125 -8.92 -1.03 8.70
N TYR A 126 -8.77 -0.15 9.69
CA TYR A 126 -7.58 0.68 9.82
C TYR A 126 -6.34 -0.17 10.11
N ILE A 127 -5.27 0.02 9.34
CA ILE A 127 -4.00 -0.70 9.49
C ILE A 127 -3.01 0.11 10.32
N ALA A 128 -2.60 1.26 9.80
CA ALA A 128 -1.48 2.04 10.31
C ALA A 128 -1.57 3.49 9.79
N PRO A 129 -0.94 4.47 10.47
CA PRO A 129 -1.00 5.86 10.03
C PRO A 129 -0.19 6.13 8.75
N SER A 130 0.75 5.24 8.41
CA SER A 130 1.61 5.38 7.23
C SER A 130 2.22 4.03 6.82
N LEU A 131 2.77 3.96 5.61
CA LEU A 131 3.54 2.82 5.12
C LEU A 131 4.86 2.66 5.89
N GLU A 132 5.47 3.75 6.36
CA GLU A 132 6.62 3.66 7.29
C GLU A 132 6.24 3.03 8.62
N ALA A 133 5.12 3.47 9.23
CA ALA A 133 4.61 2.87 10.45
C ALA A 133 4.31 1.37 10.28
N LEU A 134 3.77 0.98 9.13
CA LEU A 134 3.56 -0.44 8.82
C LEU A 134 4.89 -1.19 8.65
N LEU A 135 5.72 -0.82 7.68
CA LEU A 135 6.85 -1.64 7.25
C LEU A 135 8.10 -1.53 8.13
N ILE A 136 8.31 -0.39 8.80
CA ILE A 136 9.51 -0.10 9.60
C ILE A 136 9.22 -0.22 11.09
N GLU A 137 8.05 0.24 11.53
CA GLU A 137 7.66 0.17 12.95
C GLU A 137 6.82 -1.07 13.28
N GLY A 138 6.33 -1.80 12.28
CA GLY A 138 5.58 -3.05 12.48
C GLY A 138 4.16 -2.86 12.99
N ILE A 139 3.62 -1.65 12.92
CA ILE A 139 2.26 -1.29 13.36
C ILE A 139 1.23 -1.88 12.40
N GLY A 140 0.20 -2.55 12.91
CA GLY A 140 -0.89 -3.09 12.10
C GLY A 140 -0.55 -4.37 11.33
N ALA A 141 0.68 -4.87 11.44
CA ALA A 141 1.10 -6.11 10.77
C ALA A 141 0.23 -7.33 11.15
N GLU A 142 -0.23 -7.38 12.40
CA GLU A 142 -1.12 -8.43 12.90
C GLU A 142 -2.48 -8.53 12.17
N ILE A 143 -2.92 -7.45 11.50
CA ILE A 143 -4.17 -7.43 10.74
C ILE A 143 -4.13 -8.40 9.55
N PHE A 144 -2.93 -8.72 9.05
CA PHE A 144 -2.71 -9.60 7.91
C PHE A 144 -2.55 -11.08 8.27
N LEU A 145 -2.52 -11.45 9.56
CA LEU A 145 -2.26 -12.84 9.98
C LEU A 145 -3.41 -13.82 9.73
N ALA A 146 -4.51 -13.35 9.14
CA ALA A 146 -5.77 -14.07 8.94
C ALA A 146 -6.42 -14.58 10.23
N ALA A 147 -7.75 -14.55 10.21
CA ALA A 147 -8.65 -15.21 11.15
C ALA A 147 -9.18 -16.50 10.51
#